data_AF-X1QIS2-F1
#
_entry.id   AF-X1QIS2-F1
#
_cell.length_a   1.000
_cell.length_b   1.000
_cell.length_c   1.000
_cell.angle_alpha   90.00
_cell.angle_beta   90.00
_cell.angle_gamma   90.00
#
_symmetry.space_group_name_H-M   'P 1'
#
loop_
_entity.id
_entity.type
_entity.pdbx_description
1 polymer ?
#
loop_
_entity_poly.entity_id
_entity_poly.type
_entity_poly.pdbx_seq_one_letter_code
_entity_poly.pdbx_strand_id
1 'polypeptide(L)'
;NLLIFPFFSLSTKGLKNKTTTIYREIIKKGNQEINLLWKVSSTSEYGYPGPKEEVKIFSKEQVDLVNKLLEINVSKVTAESLIKNNDQRLIEKWIEAINYSNADDKAAYLVKAIRENWQLPEEYLRKEREEGRKEEEEKIEYIKTKLQEEENKKRREEIKKAEQIYNSLEPIQQEEIRIETENRLPDFWKEKLNKGRAKGTTSKLLEVVLEEKRREIIKEWIDSGRAKNI
;
A
#
# COMPACT_ATOMS: atom_id res chain seq x y z
N ASN A 1 -18.47 -48.04 -4.71
CA ASN A 1 -18.03 -49.44 -4.89
C ASN A 1 -16.88 -49.71 -3.91
N LEU A 2 -17.19 -49.95 -2.63
CA LEU A 2 -16.22 -50.08 -1.52
C LEU A 2 -16.09 -51.54 -1.02
N LEU A 3 -16.39 -52.52 -1.88
CA LEU A 3 -16.49 -53.93 -1.52
C LEU A 3 -15.59 -54.82 -2.39
N ILE A 4 -14.31 -54.48 -2.50
CA ILE A 4 -13.28 -55.43 -2.93
C ILE A 4 -12.09 -55.30 -1.97
N PHE A 5 -12.34 -55.54 -0.68
CA PHE A 5 -11.24 -55.90 0.21
C PHE A 5 -11.04 -57.41 0.09
N PRO A 6 -9.80 -57.91 -0.04
CA PRO A 6 -9.55 -59.34 -0.01
C PRO A 6 -10.04 -59.87 1.34
N PHE A 7 -11.05 -60.74 1.31
CA PHE A 7 -11.59 -61.37 2.51
C PHE A 7 -10.45 -62.12 3.22
N PHE A 8 -10.06 -61.64 4.40
CA PHE A 8 -9.05 -62.30 5.22
C PHE A 8 -9.59 -63.66 5.68
N SER A 9 -9.08 -64.77 5.16
CA SER A 9 -9.28 -66.06 5.79
C SER A 9 -8.38 -66.11 7.03
N LEU A 10 -8.96 -65.79 8.19
CA LEU A 10 -8.28 -65.95 9.47
C LEU A 10 -8.14 -67.45 9.77
N SER A 11 -7.08 -68.07 9.25
CA SER A 11 -6.68 -69.40 9.69
C SER A 11 -6.36 -69.34 11.19
N THR A 12 -7.03 -70.18 11.98
CA THR A 12 -6.85 -70.25 13.43
C THR A 12 -5.49 -70.82 13.83
N LYS A 13 -4.74 -71.42 12.89
CA LYS A 13 -3.37 -71.89 13.10
C LYS A 13 -2.39 -70.71 13.17
N GLY A 14 -1.80 -70.51 14.35
CA GLY A 14 -0.71 -69.54 14.58
C GLY A 14 -1.16 -68.10 14.87
N LEU A 15 -2.45 -67.87 15.11
CA LEU A 15 -3.03 -66.55 15.35
C LEU A 15 -2.43 -65.85 16.58
N LYS A 16 -2.04 -66.60 17.62
CA LYS A 16 -1.47 -66.04 18.85
C LYS A 16 -0.10 -65.36 18.65
N ASN A 17 0.63 -65.68 17.59
CA ASN A 17 1.99 -65.18 17.35
C ASN A 17 2.10 -64.24 16.13
N LYS A 18 0.99 -63.95 15.44
CA LYS A 18 0.98 -63.06 14.26
C LYS A 18 0.54 -61.65 14.65
N THR A 19 1.50 -60.78 14.91
CA THR A 19 1.27 -59.36 15.23
C THR A 19 1.25 -58.46 14.00
N THR A 20 1.68 -58.94 12.83
CA THR A 20 1.71 -58.17 11.58
C THR A 20 1.41 -59.08 10.40
N THR A 21 0.61 -58.58 9.46
CA THR A 21 0.36 -59.17 8.14
C THR A 21 0.73 -58.15 7.07
N ILE A 22 1.58 -58.55 6.12
CA ILE A 22 1.96 -57.73 4.98
C ILE A 22 1.35 -58.38 3.74
N TYR A 23 0.58 -57.61 2.99
CA TYR A 23 0.03 -57.97 1.71
C TYR A 23 0.72 -57.16 0.62
N ARG A 24 1.13 -57.85 -0.45
CA ARG A 24 1.75 -57.22 -1.60
C ARG A 24 0.99 -57.67 -2.84
N GLU A 25 0.52 -56.70 -3.61
CA GLU A 25 -0.16 -56.93 -4.87
C GLU A 25 0.51 -56.13 -5.97
N ILE A 26 0.60 -56.73 -7.14
CA ILE A 26 1.21 -56.10 -8.31
C ILE A 26 0.13 -56.03 -9.38
N ILE A 27 -0.32 -54.82 -9.67
CA ILE A 27 -1.36 -54.56 -10.66
C ILE A 27 -0.68 -54.00 -11.91
N LYS A 28 -0.83 -54.68 -13.04
CA LYS A 28 -0.38 -54.20 -14.35
C LYS A 28 -1.53 -53.47 -15.03
N LYS A 29 -1.36 -52.17 -15.28
CA LYS A 29 -2.34 -51.34 -16.00
C LYS A 29 -1.64 -50.73 -17.21
N GLY A 30 -1.81 -51.35 -18.38
CA GLY A 30 -1.06 -50.99 -19.59
C GLY A 30 0.44 -51.33 -19.47
N ASN A 31 1.33 -50.40 -19.85
CA ASN A 31 2.80 -50.55 -19.75
C ASN A 31 3.38 -50.21 -18.36
N GLN A 32 2.54 -49.93 -17.36
CA GLN A 32 3.00 -49.60 -16.01
C GLN A 32 2.59 -50.68 -15.00
N GLU A 33 3.55 -51.03 -14.15
CA GLU A 33 3.37 -51.97 -13.05
C GLU A 33 3.28 -51.20 -11.73
N ILE A 34 2.13 -51.30 -11.05
CA ILE A 34 1.89 -50.65 -9.76
C ILE A 34 2.02 -51.70 -8.67
N ASN A 35 2.94 -51.46 -7.73
CA ASN A 35 3.16 -52.33 -6.58
C ASN A 35 2.44 -51.75 -5.35
N LEU A 36 1.41 -52.44 -4.88
CA LEU A 36 0.65 -52.09 -3.69
C LEU A 36 1.16 -52.92 -2.51
N LEU A 37 1.63 -52.24 -1.46
CA LEU A 37 2.05 -52.86 -0.21
C LEU A 37 1.13 -52.40 0.93
N TRP A 38 0.40 -53.34 1.52
CA TRP A 38 -0.49 -53.09 2.65
C TRP A 38 0.05 -53.81 3.88
N LYS A 39 0.42 -53.08 4.92
CA LYS A 39 0.85 -53.64 6.21
C LYS A 39 -0.25 -53.42 7.24
N VAL A 40 -0.76 -54.49 7.83
CA VAL A 40 -1.73 -54.47 8.92
C VAL A 40 -1.04 -55.03 10.16
N SER A 41 -0.89 -54.23 11.22
CA SER A 41 -0.32 -54.66 12.50
C SER A 41 -1.33 -54.56 13.64
N SER A 42 -1.21 -55.45 14.62
CA SER A 42 -1.94 -55.37 15.88
C SER A 42 -1.45 -54.16 16.69
N THR A 43 -2.39 -53.42 17.26
CA THR A 43 -2.23 -52.12 17.94
C THR A 43 -1.30 -52.09 19.16
N SER A 44 -0.71 -53.21 19.59
CA SER A 44 0.24 -53.23 20.71
C SER A 44 1.49 -52.38 20.47
N GLU A 45 1.86 -52.13 19.21
CA GLU A 45 2.97 -51.24 18.85
C GLU A 45 2.60 -49.74 18.81
N TYR A 46 1.31 -49.38 18.67
CA TYR A 46 0.88 -48.00 18.37
C TYR A 46 -0.22 -47.44 19.31
N GLY A 47 -0.65 -48.20 20.32
CA GLY A 47 -1.69 -47.79 21.27
C GLY A 47 -3.11 -47.83 20.71
N TYR A 48 -4.11 -47.63 21.59
CA TYR A 48 -5.52 -47.50 21.20
C TYR A 48 -5.72 -46.26 20.32
N PRO A 49 -6.48 -46.33 19.21
CA PRO A 49 -6.83 -45.14 18.46
C PRO A 49 -7.77 -44.27 19.29
N GLY A 50 -7.22 -43.27 19.99
CA GLY A 50 -8.01 -42.16 20.52
C GLY A 50 -8.58 -41.33 19.36
N PRO A 51 -9.59 -40.47 19.62
CA PRO A 51 -10.02 -39.48 18.64
C PRO A 51 -8.77 -38.70 18.19
N LYS A 52 -8.43 -38.81 16.90
CA LYS A 52 -7.31 -38.08 16.33
C LYS A 52 -7.64 -36.60 16.51
N GLU A 53 -6.80 -35.86 17.24
CA GLU A 53 -6.87 -34.40 17.23
C GLU A 53 -6.82 -33.97 15.76
N GLU A 54 -7.88 -33.31 15.30
CA GLU A 54 -7.88 -32.71 13.98
C GLU A 54 -6.71 -31.73 13.91
N VAL A 55 -5.67 -32.10 13.16
CA VAL A 55 -4.54 -31.21 12.88
C VAL A 55 -5.06 -30.10 11.98
N LYS A 56 -5.63 -29.06 12.60
CA LYS A 56 -6.09 -27.87 11.90
C LYS A 56 -4.87 -27.13 11.39
N ILE A 57 -4.78 -27.05 10.07
CA ILE A 57 -3.72 -26.33 9.37
C ILE A 57 -4.11 -24.85 9.39
N PHE A 58 -3.36 -24.04 10.15
CA PHE A 58 -3.50 -22.59 10.11
C PHE A 58 -2.96 -22.04 8.79
N SER A 59 -3.57 -20.96 8.28
CA SER A 59 -2.96 -20.20 7.18
C SER A 59 -1.65 -19.56 7.63
N LYS A 60 -0.81 -19.15 6.68
CA LYS A 60 0.43 -18.45 6.99
C LYS A 60 0.20 -17.19 7.83
N GLU A 61 -0.81 -16.40 7.46
CA GLU A 61 -1.22 -15.18 8.19
C GLU A 61 -1.65 -15.49 9.63
N GLN A 62 -2.40 -16.58 9.85
CA GLN A 62 -2.78 -17.02 11.18
C GLN A 62 -1.58 -17.45 12.03
N VAL A 63 -0.61 -18.15 11.44
CA VAL A 63 0.63 -18.53 12.14
C VAL A 63 1.43 -17.29 12.53
N ASP A 64 1.51 -16.30 11.64
CA ASP A 64 2.18 -15.03 11.93
C ASP A 64 1.49 -14.29 13.09
N LEU A 65 0.16 -14.30 13.15
CA LEU A 65 -0.59 -13.76 14.29
C LEU A 65 -0.36 -14.52 15.59
N VAL A 66 -0.26 -15.86 15.55
CA VAL A 66 0.11 -16.64 16.74
C VAL A 66 1.48 -16.20 17.26
N ASN A 67 2.46 -16.03 16.37
CA ASN A 67 3.82 -15.61 16.76
C ASN A 67 3.81 -14.22 17.39
N LYS A 68 3.07 -13.25 16.82
CA LYS A 68 2.90 -11.92 17.42
C LYS A 68 2.25 -11.98 18.80
N LEU A 69 1.26 -12.85 19.01
CA LEU A 69 0.64 -13.03 20.33
C LEU A 69 1.60 -13.67 21.34
N LEU A 70 2.44 -14.61 20.91
CA LEU A 70 3.50 -15.20 21.74
C LEU A 70 4.52 -14.14 22.19
N GLU A 71 4.89 -13.20 21.33
CA GLU A 71 5.79 -12.08 21.68
C GLU A 71 5.20 -11.18 22.79
N ILE A 72 3.87 -11.07 22.87
CA ILE A 72 3.16 -10.35 23.93
C ILE A 72 3.03 -11.21 25.21
N ASN A 73 3.62 -12.41 25.24
CA ASN A 73 3.53 -13.42 26.30
C ASN A 73 2.15 -14.07 26.46
N VAL A 74 1.31 -14.09 25.41
CA VAL A 74 0.09 -14.91 25.39
C VAL A 74 0.49 -16.37 25.17
N SER A 75 -0.08 -17.32 25.93
CA SER A 75 0.26 -18.74 25.76
C SER A 75 -0.21 -19.28 24.40
N LYS A 76 0.54 -20.22 23.81
CA LYS A 76 0.24 -20.82 22.49
C LYS A 76 -1.20 -21.33 22.38
N VAL A 77 -1.67 -22.06 23.38
CA VAL A 77 -3.04 -22.61 23.43
C VAL A 77 -4.09 -21.49 23.40
N THR A 78 -3.83 -20.39 24.11
CA THR A 78 -4.74 -19.24 24.16
C THR A 78 -4.71 -18.47 22.85
N ALA A 79 -3.53 -18.24 22.27
CA ALA A 79 -3.38 -17.56 20.98
C ALA A 79 -4.12 -18.32 19.86
N GLU A 80 -3.93 -19.64 19.78
CA GLU A 80 -4.66 -20.49 18.85
C GLU A 80 -6.18 -20.46 19.09
N SER A 81 -6.61 -20.41 20.35
CA SER A 81 -8.03 -20.29 20.70
C SER A 81 -8.62 -18.93 20.29
N LEU A 82 -7.88 -17.84 20.45
CA LEU A 82 -8.31 -16.50 20.05
C LEU A 82 -8.51 -16.41 18.53
N ILE A 83 -7.54 -16.90 17.75
CA ILE A 83 -7.60 -16.87 16.28
C ILE A 83 -8.72 -17.76 15.73
N LYS A 84 -9.06 -18.85 16.41
CA LYS A 84 -10.18 -19.73 16.01
C LYS A 84 -11.54 -19.09 16.21
N ASN A 85 -11.69 -18.22 17.22
CA ASN A 85 -12.99 -17.76 17.70
C ASN A 85 -13.27 -16.28 17.40
N ASN A 86 -12.30 -15.52 16.90
CA ASN A 86 -12.42 -14.08 16.68
C ASN A 86 -11.95 -13.68 15.28
N ASP A 87 -12.34 -12.48 14.86
CA ASP A 87 -11.85 -11.87 13.63
C ASP A 87 -10.35 -11.55 13.73
N GLN A 88 -9.58 -11.96 12.72
CA GLN A 88 -8.16 -11.69 12.61
C GLN A 88 -7.86 -10.19 12.66
N ARG A 89 -8.70 -9.37 12.00
CA ARG A 89 -8.54 -7.90 11.98
C ARG A 89 -8.67 -7.29 13.37
N LEU A 90 -9.57 -7.83 14.19
CA LEU A 90 -9.76 -7.37 15.57
C LEU A 90 -8.52 -7.69 16.42
N ILE A 91 -7.98 -8.91 16.27
CA ILE A 91 -6.77 -9.34 16.96
C ILE A 91 -5.58 -8.46 16.56
N GLU A 92 -5.42 -8.18 15.27
CA GLU A 92 -4.37 -7.29 14.74
C GLU A 92 -4.44 -5.89 15.36
N LYS A 93 -5.62 -5.27 15.32
CA LYS A 93 -5.83 -3.94 15.93
C LYS A 93 -5.51 -3.94 17.42
N TRP A 94 -5.89 -4.99 18.14
CA TRP A 94 -5.59 -5.10 19.57
C TRP A 94 -4.11 -5.31 19.87
N ILE A 95 -3.41 -6.10 19.05
CA ILE A 95 -1.96 -6.27 19.16
C ILE A 95 -1.22 -4.93 19.00
N GLU A 96 -1.68 -4.07 18.10
CA GLU A 96 -1.10 -2.73 17.94
C GLU A 96 -1.49 -1.80 19.10
N ALA A 97 -2.78 -1.81 19.46
CA ALA A 97 -3.34 -0.89 20.42
C ALA A 97 -2.93 -1.19 21.87
N ILE A 98 -2.51 -2.41 22.20
CA ILE A 98 -2.10 -2.79 23.56
C ILE A 98 -0.95 -1.93 24.10
N ASN A 99 -0.10 -1.40 23.21
CA ASN A 99 0.99 -0.50 23.57
C ASN A 99 0.52 0.87 24.07
N TYR A 100 -0.73 1.23 23.80
CA TYR A 100 -1.38 2.45 24.27
C TYR A 100 -2.23 2.20 25.53
N SER A 101 -2.26 0.96 26.01
CA SER A 101 -2.88 0.63 27.30
C SER A 101 -1.86 0.74 28.43
N ASN A 102 -2.31 1.19 29.60
CA ASN A 102 -1.51 1.23 30.83
C ASN A 102 -1.58 -0.09 31.62
N ALA A 103 -1.87 -1.22 30.95
CA ALA A 103 -2.02 -2.50 31.62
C ALA A 103 -0.67 -3.08 32.05
N ASP A 104 -0.56 -3.48 33.33
CA ASP A 104 0.63 -4.15 33.85
C ASP A 104 0.85 -5.52 33.18
N ASP A 105 -0.22 -6.32 33.09
CA ASP A 105 -0.25 -7.56 32.30
C ASP A 105 -0.96 -7.34 30.97
N LYS A 106 -0.18 -6.96 29.96
CA LYS A 106 -0.64 -6.73 28.59
C LYS A 106 -1.25 -7.98 27.95
N ALA A 107 -0.73 -9.17 28.26
CA ALA A 107 -1.24 -10.43 27.70
C ALA A 107 -2.64 -10.72 28.22
N ALA A 108 -2.82 -10.70 29.53
CA ALA A 108 -4.11 -10.93 30.16
C ALA A 108 -5.14 -9.87 29.76
N TYR A 109 -4.72 -8.61 29.72
CA TYR A 109 -5.58 -7.50 29.30
C TYR A 109 -6.06 -7.67 27.86
N LEU A 110 -5.15 -7.97 26.91
CA LEU A 110 -5.49 -8.19 25.50
C LEU A 110 -6.46 -9.37 25.34
N VAL A 111 -6.18 -10.51 25.98
CA VAL A 111 -7.04 -11.70 25.89
C VAL A 111 -8.44 -11.40 26.42
N LYS A 112 -8.53 -10.67 27.53
CA LYS A 112 -9.83 -10.29 28.12
C LYS A 112 -10.57 -9.31 27.23
N ALA A 113 -9.89 -8.28 26.73
CA ALA A 113 -10.46 -7.25 25.87
C ALA A 113 -11.05 -7.84 24.58
N ILE A 114 -10.37 -8.79 23.94
CA ILE A 114 -10.87 -9.46 22.74
C ILE A 114 -12.09 -10.34 23.06
N ARG A 115 -12.02 -11.14 24.14
CA ARG A 115 -13.12 -12.04 24.54
C ARG A 115 -14.39 -11.30 24.94
N GLU A 116 -14.25 -10.16 25.59
CA GLU A 116 -15.36 -9.33 26.04
C GLU A 116 -15.71 -8.21 25.05
N ASN A 117 -15.07 -8.18 23.88
CA ASN A 117 -15.30 -7.19 22.82
C ASN A 117 -15.21 -5.74 23.33
N TRP A 118 -14.16 -5.43 24.09
CA TRP A 118 -13.90 -4.09 24.58
C TRP A 118 -13.57 -3.13 23.43
N GLN A 119 -13.72 -1.83 23.68
CA GLN A 119 -13.26 -0.80 22.76
C GLN A 119 -11.74 -0.62 22.85
N LEU A 120 -11.13 -0.24 21.73
CA LEU A 120 -9.70 0.05 21.67
C LEU A 120 -9.35 1.27 22.55
N PRO A 121 -8.13 1.31 23.12
CA PRO A 121 -7.64 2.47 23.87
C PRO A 121 -7.81 3.79 23.10
N GLU A 122 -8.29 4.82 23.80
CA GLU A 122 -8.56 6.14 23.21
C GLU A 122 -7.32 6.76 22.56
N GLU A 123 -6.15 6.57 23.18
CA GLU A 123 -4.87 7.04 22.67
C GLU A 123 -4.51 6.43 21.31
N TYR A 124 -4.82 5.15 21.09
CA TYR A 124 -4.64 4.50 19.78
C TYR A 124 -5.60 5.10 18.75
N LEU A 125 -6.87 5.28 19.10
CA LEU A 125 -7.88 5.88 18.21
C LEU A 125 -7.59 7.35 17.88
N ARG A 126 -6.97 8.10 18.81
CA ARG A 126 -6.50 9.46 18.54
C ARG A 126 -5.35 9.44 17.54
N LYS A 127 -4.37 8.56 17.77
CA LYS A 127 -3.22 8.42 16.87
C LYS A 127 -3.63 8.02 15.46
N GLU A 128 -4.51 7.01 15.31
CA GLU A 128 -5.02 6.56 14.00
C GLU A 128 -5.71 7.71 13.23
N ARG A 129 -6.48 8.55 13.94
CA ARG A 129 -7.11 9.74 13.34
C ARG A 129 -6.09 10.80 12.93
N GLU A 130 -5.06 11.03 13.74
CA GLU A 130 -4.01 12.00 13.41
C GLU A 130 -3.15 11.56 12.23
N GLU A 131 -2.78 10.28 12.18
CA GLU A 131 -2.05 9.70 11.05
C GLU A 131 -2.89 9.77 9.77
N GLY A 132 -4.17 9.37 9.83
CA GLY A 132 -5.08 9.49 8.69
C GLY A 132 -5.21 10.93 8.18
N ARG A 133 -5.32 11.91 9.09
CA ARG A 133 -5.34 13.34 8.73
C ARG A 133 -4.05 13.80 8.06
N LYS A 134 -2.89 13.40 8.58
CA LYS A 134 -1.59 13.74 7.98
C LYS A 134 -1.47 13.16 6.58
N GLU A 135 -1.85 11.90 6.38
CA GLU A 135 -1.83 11.29 5.05
C GLU A 135 -2.76 11.99 4.06
N GLU A 136 -3.93 12.45 4.51
CA GLU A 136 -4.85 13.24 3.69
C GLU A 136 -4.28 14.63 3.36
N GLU A 137 -3.71 15.33 4.34
CA GLU A 137 -3.05 16.61 4.16
C GLU A 137 -1.87 16.50 3.17
N GLU A 138 -1.05 15.44 3.29
CA GLU A 138 0.04 15.14 2.35
C GLU A 138 -0.46 14.85 0.93
N LYS A 139 -1.56 14.09 0.78
CA LYS A 139 -2.19 13.84 -0.54
C LYS A 139 -2.68 15.14 -1.17
N ILE A 140 -3.31 16.02 -0.38
CA ILE A 140 -3.79 17.33 -0.84
C ILE A 140 -2.62 18.21 -1.27
N GLU A 141 -1.55 18.27 -0.47
CA GLU A 141 -0.36 19.05 -0.78
C GLU A 141 0.34 18.55 -2.04
N TYR A 142 0.45 17.23 -2.21
CA TYR A 142 0.98 16.62 -3.42
C TYR A 142 0.17 17.02 -4.66
N ILE A 143 -1.16 16.91 -4.59
CA ILE A 143 -2.07 17.28 -5.69
C ILE A 143 -1.91 18.76 -6.03
N LYS A 144 -1.91 19.64 -5.01
CA LYS A 144 -1.73 21.09 -5.19
C LYS A 144 -0.40 21.40 -5.88
N THR A 145 0.68 20.74 -5.47
CA THR A 145 2.01 20.91 -6.06
C THR A 145 2.01 20.46 -7.52
N LYS A 146 1.41 19.31 -7.84
CA LYS A 146 1.30 18.80 -9.22
C LYS A 146 0.52 19.74 -10.14
N LEU A 147 -0.63 20.24 -9.66
CA LEU A 147 -1.41 21.25 -10.37
C LEU A 147 -0.58 22.51 -10.64
N GLN A 148 0.16 22.99 -9.62
CA GLN A 148 1.00 24.18 -9.77
C GLN A 148 2.16 23.94 -10.76
N GLU A 149 2.80 22.77 -10.74
CA GLU A 149 3.85 22.38 -11.68
C GLU A 149 3.34 22.36 -13.13
N GLU A 150 2.18 21.75 -13.36
CA GLU A 150 1.56 21.70 -14.69
C GLU A 150 1.17 23.09 -15.21
N GLU A 151 0.58 23.92 -14.33
CA GLU A 151 0.24 25.30 -14.68
C GLU A 151 1.49 26.11 -15.02
N ASN A 152 2.55 26.00 -14.21
CA ASN A 152 3.82 26.67 -14.47
C ASN A 152 4.46 26.20 -15.78
N LYS A 153 4.32 24.91 -16.13
CA LYS A 153 4.79 24.38 -17.42
C LYS A 153 4.03 25.01 -18.59
N LYS A 154 2.69 25.06 -18.52
CA LYS A 154 1.87 25.72 -19.54
C LYS A 154 2.22 27.19 -19.70
N ARG A 155 2.37 27.92 -18.58
CA ARG A 155 2.79 29.33 -18.61
C ARG A 155 4.14 29.49 -19.31
N ARG A 156 5.14 28.65 -19.01
CA ARG A 156 6.45 28.70 -19.68
C ARG A 156 6.37 28.43 -21.18
N GLU A 157 5.52 27.50 -21.61
CA GLU A 157 5.31 27.23 -23.03
C GLU A 157 4.64 28.42 -23.74
N GLU A 158 3.70 29.09 -23.09
CA GLU A 158 3.05 30.28 -23.62
C GLU A 158 4.00 31.48 -23.70
N ILE A 159 4.87 31.69 -22.70
CA ILE A 159 5.92 32.72 -22.75
C ILE A 159 6.82 32.48 -23.96
N LYS A 160 7.31 31.25 -24.15
CA LYS A 160 8.15 30.90 -25.31
C LYS A 160 7.46 31.17 -26.65
N LYS A 161 6.16 30.87 -26.76
CA LYS A 161 5.38 31.18 -27.97
C LYS A 161 5.25 32.68 -28.18
N ALA A 162 4.95 33.44 -27.13
CA ALA A 162 4.86 34.88 -27.19
C ALA A 162 6.20 35.52 -27.59
N GLU A 163 7.33 35.00 -27.11
CA GLU A 163 8.66 35.44 -27.53
C GLU A 163 8.93 35.17 -29.01
N GLN A 164 8.54 34.01 -29.53
CA GLN A 164 8.65 33.69 -30.96
C GLN A 164 7.84 34.67 -31.82
N ILE A 165 6.61 34.98 -31.40
CA ILE A 165 5.77 35.98 -32.06
C ILE A 165 6.44 37.36 -31.99
N TYR A 166 6.87 37.79 -30.80
CA TYR A 166 7.55 39.08 -30.62
C TYR A 166 8.75 39.24 -31.55
N ASN A 167 9.62 38.22 -31.62
CA ASN A 167 10.81 38.24 -32.48
C ASN A 167 10.49 38.24 -33.98
N SER A 168 9.27 37.84 -34.37
CA SER A 168 8.78 37.85 -35.74
C SER A 168 8.07 39.16 -36.15
N LEU A 169 7.76 40.03 -35.18
CA LEU A 169 7.12 41.33 -35.44
C LEU A 169 8.08 42.35 -36.04
N GLU A 170 7.53 43.37 -36.71
CA GLU A 170 8.33 44.48 -37.22
C GLU A 170 8.95 45.29 -36.07
N PRO A 171 10.13 45.91 -36.25
CA PRO A 171 10.80 46.68 -35.19
C PRO A 171 9.92 47.78 -34.56
N ILE A 172 9.03 48.38 -35.35
CA ILE A 172 8.08 49.41 -34.88
C ILE A 172 7.09 48.79 -33.88
N GLN A 173 6.53 47.62 -34.19
CA GLN A 173 5.59 46.91 -33.34
C GLN A 173 6.26 46.39 -32.06
N GLN A 174 7.51 45.94 -32.16
CA GLN A 174 8.31 45.54 -31.00
C GLN A 174 8.52 46.70 -30.02
N GLU A 175 8.79 47.90 -30.54
CA GLU A 175 8.96 49.10 -29.74
C GLU A 175 7.64 49.54 -29.07
N GLU A 176 6.51 49.47 -29.79
CA GLU A 176 5.20 49.74 -29.22
C GLU A 176 4.87 48.81 -28.05
N ILE A 177 5.11 47.49 -28.22
CA ILE A 177 4.92 46.50 -27.15
C ILE A 177 5.85 46.79 -25.97
N ARG A 178 7.10 47.20 -26.22
CA ARG A 178 8.05 47.55 -25.15
C ARG A 178 7.53 48.71 -24.31
N ILE A 179 7.11 49.79 -24.95
CA ILE A 179 6.55 50.98 -24.28
C ILE A 179 5.29 50.61 -23.50
N GLU A 180 4.39 49.83 -24.11
CA GLU A 180 3.15 49.39 -23.47
C GLU A 180 3.44 48.49 -22.25
N THR A 181 4.41 47.59 -22.35
CA THR A 181 4.86 46.73 -21.25
C THR A 181 5.34 47.58 -20.07
N GLU A 182 6.19 48.57 -20.32
CA GLU A 182 6.72 49.46 -19.28
C GLU A 182 5.64 50.30 -18.61
N ASN A 183 4.67 50.79 -19.40
CA ASN A 183 3.57 51.62 -18.89
C ASN A 183 2.62 50.82 -17.99
N ARG A 184 2.36 49.54 -18.31
CA ARG A 184 1.48 48.66 -17.55
C ARG A 184 2.13 48.01 -16.32
N LEU A 185 3.44 48.20 -16.11
CA LEU A 185 4.10 47.72 -14.90
C LEU A 185 3.62 48.48 -13.65
N PRO A 186 3.48 47.80 -12.50
CA PRO A 186 3.30 48.45 -11.21
C PRO A 186 4.47 49.39 -10.86
N ASP A 187 4.20 50.43 -10.08
CA ASP A 187 5.19 51.48 -9.73
C ASP A 187 6.47 50.92 -9.10
N PHE A 188 6.32 49.89 -8.25
CA PHE A 188 7.44 49.16 -7.66
C PHE A 188 8.41 48.61 -8.73
N TRP A 189 7.89 48.03 -9.81
CA TRP A 189 8.69 47.45 -10.88
C TRP A 189 9.26 48.52 -11.81
N LYS A 190 8.54 49.62 -12.04
CA LYS A 190 9.05 50.78 -12.78
C LYS A 190 10.27 51.39 -12.09
N GLU A 191 10.22 51.56 -10.77
CA GLU A 191 11.35 52.07 -10.00
C GLU A 191 12.57 51.14 -10.09
N LYS A 192 12.35 49.82 -10.00
CA LYS A 192 13.40 48.81 -10.15
C LYS A 192 14.00 48.81 -11.56
N LEU A 193 13.18 48.95 -12.60
CA LEU A 193 13.61 49.05 -14.00
C LEU A 193 14.47 50.31 -14.23
N ASN A 194 14.05 51.46 -13.72
CA ASN A 194 14.80 52.71 -13.82
C ASN A 194 16.15 52.64 -13.10
N LYS A 195 16.18 52.03 -11.91
CA LYS A 195 17.44 51.77 -11.17
C LYS A 195 18.35 50.79 -11.92
N GLY A 196 17.78 49.77 -12.58
CA GLY A 196 18.53 48.83 -13.40
C GLY A 196 19.16 49.50 -14.62
N ARG A 197 18.41 50.36 -15.31
CA ARG A 197 18.91 51.19 -16.43
C ARG A 197 20.07 52.09 -16.02
N ALA A 198 19.93 52.79 -14.89
CA ALA A 198 20.99 53.66 -14.38
C ALA A 198 22.29 52.90 -14.03
N LYS A 199 22.19 51.60 -13.72
CA LYS A 199 23.32 50.73 -13.37
C LYS A 199 23.75 49.79 -14.51
N GLY A 200 23.12 49.86 -15.67
CA GLY A 200 23.37 48.95 -16.80
C GLY A 200 23.12 47.47 -16.51
N THR A 201 22.33 47.13 -15.48
CA THR A 201 22.12 45.76 -15.01
C THR A 201 20.64 45.49 -14.70
N THR A 202 20.09 44.42 -15.27
CA THR A 202 18.73 43.92 -15.00
C THR A 202 18.76 42.71 -14.06
N SER A 203 17.77 42.62 -13.18
CA SER A 203 17.62 41.44 -12.31
C SER A 203 16.90 40.34 -13.06
N LYS A 204 17.29 39.08 -12.85
CA LYS A 204 16.57 37.90 -13.40
C LYS A 204 15.08 37.90 -13.07
N LEU A 205 14.69 38.38 -11.88
CA LEU A 205 13.29 38.48 -11.50
C LEU A 205 12.55 39.55 -12.31
N LEU A 206 13.22 40.65 -12.64
CA LEU A 206 12.65 41.73 -13.45
C LEU A 206 12.46 41.26 -14.90
N GLU A 207 13.40 40.48 -15.44
CA GLU A 207 13.29 39.88 -16.78
C GLU A 207 12.06 38.97 -16.87
N VAL A 208 11.88 38.06 -15.92
CA VAL A 208 10.70 37.18 -15.86
C VAL A 208 9.39 37.98 -15.79
N VAL A 209 9.35 39.08 -15.02
CA VAL A 209 8.16 39.94 -14.93
C VAL A 209 7.88 40.67 -16.24
N LEU A 210 8.92 41.12 -16.96
CA LEU A 210 8.78 41.74 -18.27
C LEU A 210 8.31 40.75 -19.34
N GLU A 211 8.86 39.53 -19.34
CA GLU A 211 8.44 38.44 -20.24
C GLU A 211 6.97 38.07 -20.04
N GLU A 212 6.51 37.96 -18.78
CA GLU A 212 5.12 37.66 -18.46
C GLU A 212 4.19 38.79 -18.94
N LYS A 213 4.55 40.05 -18.69
CA LYS A 213 3.74 41.19 -19.13
C LYS A 213 3.71 41.33 -20.65
N ARG A 214 4.82 41.02 -21.33
CA ARG A 214 4.88 40.97 -22.78
C ARG A 214 3.99 39.86 -23.35
N ARG A 215 3.96 38.67 -22.73
CA ARG A 215 3.03 37.58 -23.09
C ARG A 215 1.57 38.05 -23.00
N GLU A 216 1.19 38.71 -21.92
CA GLU A 216 -0.17 39.24 -21.75
C GLU A 216 -0.56 40.21 -22.88
N ILE A 217 0.31 41.19 -23.19
CA ILE A 217 0.07 42.18 -24.24
C ILE A 217 -0.03 41.52 -25.63
N ILE A 218 0.88 40.59 -25.94
CA ILE A 218 0.85 39.88 -27.23
C ILE A 218 -0.43 39.06 -27.38
N LYS A 219 -0.90 38.44 -26.30
CA LYS A 219 -2.18 37.73 -26.29
C LYS A 219 -3.35 38.68 -26.59
N GLU A 220 -3.41 39.83 -25.93
CA GLU A 220 -4.42 40.85 -26.22
C GLU A 220 -4.35 41.35 -27.67
N TRP A 221 -3.14 41.51 -28.21
CA TRP A 221 -2.93 41.95 -29.59
C TRP A 221 -3.40 40.89 -30.60
N ILE A 222 -3.18 39.61 -30.33
CA ILE A 222 -3.73 38.51 -31.14
C ILE A 222 -5.27 38.52 -31.09
N ASP A 223 -5.84 38.64 -29.88
CA ASP A 223 -7.30 38.66 -29.70
C ASP A 223 -7.95 39.87 -30.40
N SER A 224 -7.25 41.00 -30.46
CA SER A 224 -7.67 42.22 -31.17
C SER A 224 -7.39 42.20 -32.69
N GLY A 225 -6.70 41.18 -33.21
CA GLY A 225 -6.31 41.05 -34.61
C GLY A 225 -5.13 41.95 -35.05
N ARG A 226 -4.43 42.60 -34.11
CA ARG A 226 -3.23 43.42 -34.37
C ARG A 226 -1.98 42.59 -34.65
N ALA A 227 -1.92 41.37 -34.13
CA ALA A 227 -0.87 40.39 -34.38
C ALA A 227 -1.48 39.08 -34.90
N LYS A 228 -0.76 38.38 -35.78
CA LYS A 228 -1.15 37.04 -36.23
C LYS A 228 -0.56 35.99 -35.30
N ASN A 229 -1.37 34.98 -34.97
CA ASN A 229 -0.86 33.77 -34.34
C ASN A 229 -0.06 32.97 -35.38
N ILE A 230 1.11 32.46 -34.99
CA ILE A 230 2.02 31.70 -35.86
C ILE A 230 1.85 30.21 -35.58
#